data_AF-A0A520GVB4-F1
#
_entry.id   AF-A0A520GVB4-F1
#
_cell.length_a   1.000
_cell.length_b   1.000
_cell.length_c   1.000
_cell.angle_alpha   90.00
_cell.angle_beta   90.00
_cell.angle_gamma   90.00
#
_symmetry.space_group_name_H-M   'P 1'
#
loop_
_entity.id
_entity.type
_entity.pdbx_description
1 polymer ?
#
loop_
_entity_poly.entity_id
_entity_poly.type
_entity_poly.pdbx_seq_one_letter_code
_entity_poly.pdbx_strand_id
1 'polypeptide(L)'
;YGNAVQFAAQNQVVAISKGLRDGIESGHVLAIMKNGDTVVDRTGGGKETLKLPSERIGLLMVFRPFERVSYALVLEVNDTPRVGDLLVNP
;
A
#
# COMPACT_ATOMS: atom_id res chain seq x y z
N TYR A 1 -25.41 14.32 5.67
CA TYR A 1 -24.34 13.67 6.45
C TYR A 1 -23.41 12.99 5.46
N GLY A 2 -22.23 13.60 5.26
CA GLY A 2 -21.35 13.31 4.14
C GLY A 2 -20.63 11.99 4.32
N ASN A 3 -20.93 11.05 3.43
CA ASN A 3 -20.06 9.90 3.19
C ASN A 3 -18.77 10.46 2.58
N ALA A 4 -17.75 10.65 3.42
CA ALA A 4 -16.40 10.89 2.93
C ALA A 4 -15.99 9.61 2.20
N VAL A 5 -16.09 9.63 0.87
CA VAL A 5 -15.52 8.62 -0.01
C VAL A 5 -14.00 8.76 0.10
N GLN A 6 -13.46 8.23 1.19
CA GLN A 6 -12.03 8.08 1.41
C GLN A 6 -11.63 6.72 0.87
N PHE A 7 -11.80 6.56 -0.44
CA PHE A 7 -11.05 5.61 -1.24
C PHE A 7 -10.14 6.49 -2.06
N ALA A 8 -8.84 6.55 -1.71
CA ALA A 8 -7.87 7.17 -2.61
C ALA A 8 -8.01 6.47 -3.95
N ALA A 9 -8.60 7.21 -4.90
CA ALA A 9 -9.42 6.62 -5.95
C ALA A 9 -8.58 5.75 -6.90
N GLN A 10 -9.18 4.66 -7.36
CA GLN A 10 -8.71 3.90 -8.51
C GLN A 10 -8.23 4.85 -9.63
N ASN A 11 -7.13 4.52 -10.31
CA ASN A 11 -6.47 5.35 -11.32
C ASN A 11 -5.64 6.55 -10.82
N GLN A 12 -5.24 6.58 -9.55
CA GLN A 12 -4.24 7.55 -9.07
C GLN A 12 -2.81 7.13 -9.43
N VAL A 13 -1.96 8.11 -9.72
CA VAL A 13 -0.52 7.92 -9.92
C VAL A 13 0.21 8.09 -8.60
N VAL A 14 1.00 7.10 -8.22
CA VAL A 14 1.82 7.10 -7.01
C VAL A 14 3.29 6.97 -7.36
N ALA A 15 4.16 7.54 -6.52
CA ALA A 15 5.60 7.34 -6.60
C ALA A 15 6.02 6.24 -5.62
N ILE A 16 6.80 5.27 -6.10
CA ILE A 16 7.33 4.18 -5.28
C ILE A 16 8.84 4.34 -5.15
N SER A 17 9.40 4.11 -3.97
CA SER A 17 10.84 4.23 -3.67
C SER A 17 11.68 3.06 -4.21
N LYS A 18 11.25 2.43 -5.30
CA LYS A 18 11.94 1.35 -6.00
C LYS A 18 12.07 1.72 -7.48
N GLY A 19 13.25 1.57 -8.05
CA GLY A 19 13.58 1.99 -9.42
C GLY A 19 14.26 0.90 -10.24
N LEU A 20 14.89 1.31 -11.35
CA LEU A 20 15.68 0.45 -12.24
C LEU A 20 16.77 -0.31 -11.48
N ARG A 21 17.40 0.34 -10.48
CA ARG A 21 18.42 -0.30 -9.62
C ARG A 21 17.87 -1.42 -8.76
N ASP A 22 16.58 -1.40 -8.49
CA ASP A 22 15.86 -2.43 -7.74
C ASP A 22 15.22 -3.47 -8.68
N GLY A 23 15.54 -3.43 -9.97
CA GLY A 23 15.00 -4.33 -10.99
C GLY A 23 13.57 -4.03 -11.39
N ILE A 24 13.07 -2.80 -11.15
CA ILE A 24 11.72 -2.42 -11.56
C ILE A 24 11.71 -2.00 -13.03
N GLU A 25 10.81 -2.62 -13.79
CA GLU A 25 10.60 -2.33 -15.21
C GLU A 25 9.19 -1.80 -15.46
N SER A 26 9.02 -1.11 -16.59
CA SER A 26 7.69 -0.72 -17.06
C SER A 26 6.88 -1.98 -17.35
N GLY A 27 5.67 -2.05 -16.82
CA GLY A 27 4.81 -3.24 -16.90
C GLY A 27 4.79 -4.07 -15.62
N HIS A 28 5.71 -3.87 -14.68
CA HIS A 28 5.70 -4.58 -13.41
C HIS A 28 4.43 -4.29 -12.60
N VAL A 29 3.81 -5.35 -12.10
CA VAL A 29 2.63 -5.30 -11.24
C VAL A 29 3.04 -5.68 -9.84
N LEU A 30 2.74 -4.82 -8.86
CA LEU A 30 3.08 -5.04 -7.46
C LEU A 30 1.81 -5.05 -6.61
N ALA A 31 1.83 -5.84 -5.54
CA ALA A 31 0.76 -5.84 -4.55
C ALA A 31 1.00 -4.75 -3.50
N ILE A 32 -0.06 -4.03 -3.15
CA ILE A 32 -0.08 -3.09 -2.03
C ILE A 32 -0.39 -3.88 -0.77
N MET A 33 0.54 -3.91 0.18
CA MET A 33 0.36 -4.55 1.47
C MET A 33 0.16 -3.49 2.56
N LYS A 34 -0.98 -3.54 3.21
CA LYS A 34 -1.25 -2.73 4.40
C LYS A 34 -0.59 -3.40 5.59
N ASN A 35 0.26 -2.66 6.28
CA ASN A 35 0.76 -3.11 7.57
C ASN A 35 -0.41 -3.11 8.57
N GLY A 36 -0.67 -4.26 9.20
CA GLY A 36 -1.69 -4.33 10.23
C GLY A 36 -1.36 -3.40 11.39
N ASP A 37 -2.36 -2.61 11.82
CA ASP A 37 -2.22 -1.68 12.93
C ASP A 37 -1.93 -2.45 14.23
N THR A 38 -1.13 -1.85 15.11
CA THR A 38 -0.93 -2.38 16.47
C THR A 38 -2.03 -1.81 17.37
N VAL A 39 -3.02 -2.65 17.68
CA VAL A 39 -4.16 -2.27 18.52
C VAL A 39 -3.85 -2.65 19.96
N VAL A 40 -4.02 -1.72 20.89
CA VAL A 40 -3.97 -2.02 22.33
C VAL A 40 -5.32 -2.62 22.70
N ASP A 41 -5.33 -3.89 23.13
CA ASP A 41 -6.55 -4.51 23.63
C ASP A 41 -6.99 -3.79 24.93
N ARG A 42 -8.25 -3.36 24.97
CA ARG A 42 -8.87 -2.69 26.12
C ARG A 42 -9.98 -3.52 26.75
N THR A 43 -10.21 -4.74 26.27
CA THR A 43 -11.29 -5.62 26.73
C THR A 43 -10.85 -6.57 27.85
N GLY A 44 -9.55 -6.84 27.99
CA GLY A 44 -8.96 -7.52 29.15
C GLY A 44 -8.18 -6.54 30.03
N GLY A 45 -8.14 -6.78 31.34
CA GLY A 45 -7.42 -5.94 32.32
C GLY A 45 -5.89 -5.83 32.14
N GLY A 46 -5.33 -6.30 31.03
CA GLY A 46 -3.92 -6.17 30.66
C GLY A 46 -3.79 -5.39 29.35
N LYS A 47 -2.93 -4.36 29.33
CA LYS A 47 -2.61 -3.59 28.13
C LYS A 47 -1.67 -4.41 27.23
N GLU A 48 -2.20 -5.39 26.52
CA GLU A 48 -1.44 -6.15 25.53
C GLU A 48 -1.58 -5.50 24.14
N THR A 49 -0.46 -5.29 23.47
CA THR A 49 -0.39 -4.76 22.11
C THR A 49 -0.56 -5.90 21.12
N LEU A 50 -1.71 -5.96 20.44
CA LEU A 50 -1.99 -6.93 19.38
C LEU A 50 -1.61 -6.34 18.02
N LYS A 51 -0.65 -6.95 17.32
CA LYS A 51 -0.32 -6.58 15.94
C LYS A 51 -1.24 -7.33 14.99
N LEU A 52 -2.07 -6.60 14.24
CA LEU A 52 -2.91 -7.20 13.20
C LEU A 52 -2.03 -7.77 12.06
N PRO A 53 -2.47 -8.86 11.40
CA PRO A 53 -1.76 -9.41 10.25
C PRO A 53 -1.75 -8.39 9.10
N SER A 54 -0.71 -8.44 8.26
CA SER A 54 -0.63 -7.62 7.06
C SER A 54 -1.61 -8.12 6.00
N GLU A 55 -2.41 -7.23 5.42
CA GLU A 55 -3.43 -7.57 4.44
C GLU A 55 -3.06 -7.01 3.06
N ARG A 56 -3.35 -7.77 2.00
CA ARG A 56 -3.23 -7.25 0.63
C ARG A 56 -4.43 -6.37 0.34
N ILE A 57 -4.17 -5.09 0.14
CA ILE A 57 -5.22 -4.08 -0.04
C ILE A 57 -5.34 -3.59 -1.48
N GLY A 58 -4.45 -3.99 -2.39
CA GLY A 58 -4.55 -3.56 -3.79
C GLY A 58 -3.44 -4.03 -4.72
N LEU A 59 -3.48 -3.47 -5.92
CA LEU A 59 -2.56 -3.69 -7.03
C LEU A 59 -2.16 -2.37 -7.67
N LEU A 60 -0.90 -2.27 -8.07
CA LEU A 60 -0.39 -1.16 -8.87
C LEU A 60 0.49 -1.66 -10.02
N MET A 61 0.54 -0.89 -11.10
CA MET A 61 1.38 -1.15 -12.28
C MET A 61 2.35 -0.01 -12.51
N VAL A 62 3.63 -0.34 -12.63
CA VAL A 62 4.67 0.65 -12.97
C VAL A 62 4.61 0.96 -14.46
N PHE A 63 4.54 2.25 -14.80
CA PHE A 63 4.55 2.71 -16.20
C PHE A 63 5.77 3.58 -16.53
N ARG A 64 6.47 4.09 -15.50
CA ARG A 64 7.67 4.91 -15.69
C ARG A 64 8.68 4.72 -14.56
N PRO A 65 9.63 3.78 -14.71
CA PRO A 65 10.72 3.62 -13.76
C PRO A 65 11.85 4.64 -13.99
N PHE A 66 12.47 5.09 -12.90
CA PHE A 66 13.73 5.85 -12.87
C PHE A 66 14.75 5.08 -12.02
N GLU A 67 15.97 5.61 -11.86
CA GLU A 67 17.06 4.96 -11.12
C GLU A 67 16.70 4.49 -9.70
N ARG A 68 15.98 5.32 -8.92
CA ARG A 68 15.68 5.07 -7.49
C ARG A 68 14.20 5.20 -7.11
N VAL A 69 13.37 5.58 -8.07
CA VAL A 69 11.94 5.85 -7.87
C VAL A 69 11.21 5.42 -9.13
N SER A 70 9.97 4.98 -9.02
CA SER A 70 9.12 4.71 -10.18
C SER A 70 7.76 5.33 -10.00
N TYR A 71 7.12 5.74 -11.10
CA TYR A 71 5.71 6.07 -11.10
C TYR A 71 4.87 4.85 -11.47
N ALA A 72 3.82 4.64 -10.67
CA ALA A 72 2.89 3.55 -10.86
C ALA A 72 1.45 4.04 -10.82
N LEU A 73 0.59 3.33 -11.54
CA LEU A 73 -0.85 3.51 -11.56
C LEU A 73 -1.49 2.50 -10.61
N VAL A 74 -2.34 2.97 -9.69
CA VAL A 74 -3.14 2.08 -8.83
C VAL A 74 -4.27 1.48 -9.65
N LEU A 75 -4.24 0.15 -9.85
CA LEU A 75 -5.22 -0.60 -10.65
C LEU A 75 -6.48 -0.88 -9.84
N GLU A 76 -6.29 -1.35 -8.61
CA GLU A 76 -7.36 -1.76 -7.70
C GLU A 76 -6.92 -1.50 -6.27
N VAL A 77 -7.85 -1.02 -5.44
CA VAL A 77 -7.59 -0.76 -4.04
C VAL A 77 -8.87 -0.94 -3.22
N ASN A 78 -8.79 -1.82 -2.22
CA ASN A 78 -9.89 -2.16 -1.32
C ASN A 78 -9.90 -1.29 -0.05
N ASP A 79 -8.78 -0.63 0.26
CA ASP A 79 -8.64 0.24 1.43
C ASP A 79 -7.63 1.38 1.17
N THR A 80 -7.81 2.54 1.80
CA THR A 80 -6.97 3.71 1.52
C THR A 80 -5.49 3.42 1.85
N PRO A 81 -4.59 3.47 0.85
CA PRO A 81 -3.16 3.30 1.09
C PRO A 81 -2.66 4.46 1.93
N ARG A 82 -1.85 4.17 2.95
CA ARG A 82 -1.19 5.19 3.75
C ARG A 82 0.26 5.33 3.29
N VAL A 83 0.79 6.55 3.40
CA VAL A 83 2.22 6.79 3.18
C VAL A 83 3.00 5.96 4.20
N GLY A 84 3.80 5.00 3.71
CA GLY A 84 4.56 4.05 4.55
C GLY A 84 4.13 2.59 4.43
N ASP A 85 3.09 2.27 3.66
CA ASP A 85 2.68 0.88 3.39
C ASP A 85 3.72 0.11 2.54
N LEU A 86 3.79 -1.21 2.74
CA LEU A 86 4.81 -2.07 2.12
C LEU A 86 4.40 -2.50 0.71
N LEU A 87 5.38 -2.59 -0.19
CA LEU A 87 5.19 -3.06 -1.57
C LEU A 87 5.99 -4.34 -1.78
N VAL A 88 5.27 -5.42 -2.09
CA VAL A 88 5.83 -6.76 -2.28
C VAL A 88 5.52 -7.23 -3.70
N ASN A 89 6.51 -7.84 -4.34
CA ASN A 89 6.32 -8.51 -5.63
C ASN A 89 5.55 -9.81 -5.38
N PRO A 90 4.45 -10.10 -6.09
CA PRO A 90 3.80 -11.40 -6.00
C PRO A 90 4.76 -12.57 -6.29
#